data_AF-A0A0D0LJ10-F1
#
_entry.id   AF-A0A0D0LJ10-F1
#
_cell.length_a   1.000
_cell.length_b   1.000
_cell.length_c   1.000
_cell.angle_alpha   90.00
_cell.angle_beta   90.00
_cell.angle_gamma   90.00
#
_symmetry.space_group_name_H-M   'P 1'
#
loop_
_entity.id
_entity.type
_entity.pdbx_description
1 polymer ?
#
loop_
_entity_poly.entity_id
_entity_poly.type
_entity_poly.pdbx_seq_one_letter_code
_entity_poly.pdbx_strand_id
1 'polypeptide(L)'
;MSALQLIQNHDKWRKGVGGAPAGLAGESDGNAYAGLDLNLITFASSTFSGSSFTSTTFLDAAWTSCRFSNCAFRLCDMQGIRITGCTFVDCTFDASQLKASQLGGCTFTRCNWTALNFDASHWSQVNLLDCSGRQVSAIDLQGDRVDFTGSQFEDMQLTNARIN
;
A
#
# COMPACT_ATOMS: atom_id res chain seq x y z
N MET A 1 15.61 -17.36 8.33
CA MET A 1 14.14 -17.54 8.49
C MET A 1 13.53 -16.88 7.29
N SER A 2 12.59 -17.52 6.59
CA SER A 2 12.04 -16.91 5.36
C SER A 2 11.12 -15.72 5.67
N ALA A 3 10.94 -14.82 4.71
CA ALA A 3 9.97 -13.72 4.80
C ALA A 3 8.57 -14.19 5.21
N LEU A 4 8.09 -15.31 4.63
CA LEU A 4 6.82 -15.92 4.99
C LEU A 4 6.73 -16.29 6.47
N GLN A 5 7.78 -16.91 7.02
CA GLN A 5 7.81 -17.30 8.42
C GLN A 5 7.81 -16.08 9.34
N LEU A 6 8.56 -15.03 8.99
CA LEU A 6 8.60 -13.78 9.76
C LEU A 6 7.23 -13.09 9.77
N ILE A 7 6.57 -12.98 8.62
CA ILE A 7 5.22 -12.42 8.50
C ILE A 7 4.20 -13.23 9.31
N GLN A 8 4.22 -14.56 9.21
CA GLN A 8 3.32 -15.42 9.97
C GLN A 8 3.56 -15.33 11.48
N ASN A 9 4.82 -15.15 11.91
CA ASN A 9 5.15 -14.94 13.31
C ASN A 9 4.68 -13.58 13.83
N HIS A 10 4.69 -12.54 12.99
CA HIS A 10 4.10 -11.24 13.32
C HIS A 10 2.59 -11.36 13.52
N ASP A 11 1.88 -12.02 12.60
CA ASP A 11 0.43 -12.24 12.71
C ASP A 11 0.04 -12.97 14.00
N LYS A 12 0.78 -14.04 14.36
CA LYS A 12 0.57 -14.74 15.65
C LYS A 12 0.74 -13.81 16.84
N TRP A 13 1.71 -12.91 16.79
CA TRP A 13 1.96 -11.95 17.86
C TRP A 13 0.79 -10.97 18.00
N ARG A 14 0.30 -10.43 16.89
CA ARG A 14 -0.91 -9.57 16.86
C ARG A 14 -2.12 -10.27 17.47
N LYS A 15 -2.26 -11.57 17.23
CA LYS A 15 -3.36 -12.40 17.74
C LYS A 15 -3.16 -12.89 19.18
N GLY A 16 -2.01 -12.64 19.80
CA GLY A 16 -1.72 -13.07 21.18
C GLY A 16 -1.49 -14.58 21.35
N VAL A 17 -1.15 -15.29 20.26
CA VAL A 17 -1.01 -16.77 20.24
C VAL A 17 0.46 -17.21 20.08
N GLY A 18 1.40 -16.37 20.50
CA GLY A 18 2.84 -16.56 20.34
C GLY A 18 3.42 -15.74 19.19
N GLY A 19 4.68 -15.99 18.80
CA GLY A 19 5.37 -15.18 17.81
C GLY A 19 6.02 -13.93 18.41
N ALA A 20 6.46 -13.01 17.54
CA ALA A 20 7.11 -11.76 17.93
C ALA A 20 6.84 -10.67 16.88
N PRO A 21 6.90 -9.37 17.26
CA PRO A 21 6.91 -8.30 16.29
C PRO A 21 8.04 -8.52 15.30
N ALA A 22 7.71 -8.62 14.02
CA ALA A 22 8.68 -8.73 12.95
C ALA A 22 8.62 -7.51 12.02
N GLY A 23 9.75 -7.24 11.39
CA GLY A 23 9.84 -6.45 10.17
C GLY A 23 10.62 -7.24 9.11
N LEU A 24 10.45 -6.88 7.84
CA LEU A 24 11.23 -7.45 6.74
C LEU A 24 12.22 -6.42 6.25
N ALA A 25 13.49 -6.82 6.14
CA ALA A 25 14.56 -5.98 5.62
C ALA A 25 15.37 -6.75 4.57
N GLY A 26 15.36 -6.29 3.32
CA GLY A 26 16.14 -6.91 2.23
C GLY A 26 15.62 -8.27 1.76
N GLU A 27 14.37 -8.61 2.08
CA GLU A 27 13.78 -9.90 1.73
C GLU A 27 13.17 -9.88 0.33
N SER A 28 13.07 -11.05 -0.30
CA SER A 28 12.38 -11.21 -1.58
C SER A 28 11.41 -12.39 -1.52
N ASP A 29 10.13 -12.16 -1.81
CA ASP A 29 9.13 -13.23 -1.83
C ASP A 29 7.98 -12.99 -2.83
N GLY A 30 7.10 -13.99 -2.95
CA GLY A 30 5.93 -13.99 -3.85
C GLY A 30 4.72 -14.73 -3.26
N ASN A 31 4.53 -14.67 -1.93
CA ASN A 31 3.53 -15.51 -1.26
C ASN A 31 2.15 -14.86 -1.14
N ALA A 32 1.16 -15.68 -0.79
CA ALA A 32 -0.15 -15.21 -0.37
C ALA A 32 -0.18 -15.00 1.16
N TYR A 33 -0.66 -13.83 1.57
CA TYR A 33 -0.75 -13.34 2.94
C TYR A 33 -2.19 -13.04 3.33
N ALA A 34 -3.15 -13.77 2.76
CA ALA A 34 -4.55 -13.43 2.89
C ALA A 34 -5.04 -13.50 4.35
N GLY A 35 -5.78 -12.47 4.78
CA GLY A 35 -6.42 -12.43 6.10
C GLY A 35 -5.47 -12.25 7.29
N LEU A 36 -4.21 -11.86 7.06
CA LEU A 36 -3.27 -11.65 8.16
C LEU A 36 -3.48 -10.28 8.83
N ASP A 37 -3.23 -10.22 10.14
CA ASP A 37 -3.05 -8.97 10.87
C ASP A 37 -1.58 -8.59 10.81
N LEU A 38 -1.25 -7.62 9.95
CA LEU A 38 0.08 -7.06 9.77
C LEU A 38 0.12 -5.59 10.21
N ASN A 39 -0.72 -5.22 11.17
CA ASN A 39 -0.72 -3.89 11.74
C ASN A 39 0.63 -3.59 12.39
N LEU A 40 1.15 -2.37 12.20
CA LEU A 40 2.47 -1.92 12.66
C LEU A 40 3.67 -2.64 12.02
N ILE A 41 3.46 -3.54 11.05
CA ILE A 41 4.59 -4.22 10.41
C ILE A 41 5.49 -3.21 9.68
N THR A 42 6.79 -3.45 9.72
CA THR A 42 7.76 -2.64 8.97
C THR A 42 8.34 -3.44 7.82
N PHE A 43 8.26 -2.90 6.61
CA PHE A 43 8.97 -3.42 5.45
C PHE A 43 10.02 -2.41 5.01
N ALA A 44 11.26 -2.85 4.82
CA ALA A 44 12.38 -2.03 4.40
C ALA A 44 13.15 -2.74 3.29
N SER A 45 13.47 -2.03 2.21
CA SER A 45 14.35 -2.54 1.13
C SER A 45 13.98 -3.93 0.59
N SER A 46 12.71 -4.34 0.72
CA SER A 46 12.24 -5.68 0.39
C SER A 46 11.49 -5.69 -0.93
N THR A 47 11.50 -6.82 -1.62
CA THR A 47 10.85 -7.03 -2.92
C THR A 47 9.75 -8.08 -2.81
N PHE A 48 8.56 -7.75 -3.29
CA PHE A 48 7.43 -8.66 -3.40
C PHE A 48 7.04 -8.80 -4.87
N SER A 49 7.01 -10.02 -5.39
CA SER A 49 6.66 -10.30 -6.78
C SER A 49 5.57 -11.36 -6.87
N GLY A 50 4.39 -10.99 -7.36
CA GLY A 50 3.24 -11.88 -7.42
C GLY A 50 2.54 -12.12 -6.08
N SER A 51 2.93 -11.40 -5.02
CA SER A 51 2.34 -11.57 -3.69
C SER A 51 0.89 -11.08 -3.65
N SER A 52 0.09 -11.74 -2.82
CA SER A 52 -1.31 -11.39 -2.61
C SER A 52 -1.55 -11.04 -1.14
N PHE A 53 -2.11 -9.88 -0.89
CA PHE A 53 -2.44 -9.38 0.45
C PHE A 53 -3.95 -9.27 0.67
N THR A 54 -4.76 -10.06 -0.04
CA THR A 54 -6.22 -10.00 0.06
C THR A 54 -6.73 -10.05 1.51
N SER A 55 -7.58 -9.11 1.90
CA SER A 55 -8.18 -9.02 3.25
C SER A 55 -7.15 -8.90 4.38
N THR A 56 -5.97 -8.36 4.12
CA THR A 56 -4.92 -8.12 5.12
C THR A 56 -5.07 -6.73 5.74
N THR A 57 -4.74 -6.61 7.02
CA THR A 57 -4.70 -5.30 7.70
C THR A 57 -3.25 -4.82 7.87
N PHE A 58 -3.03 -3.55 7.59
CA PHE A 58 -1.75 -2.84 7.65
C PHE A 58 -1.90 -1.51 8.41
N LEU A 59 -2.76 -1.48 9.42
CA LEU A 59 -3.00 -0.29 10.23
C LEU A 59 -1.68 0.20 10.80
N ASP A 60 -1.37 1.46 10.55
CA ASP A 60 -0.14 2.13 11.00
C ASP A 60 1.17 1.40 10.62
N ALA A 61 1.14 0.55 9.57
CA ALA A 61 2.34 -0.09 9.04
C ALA A 61 3.28 0.94 8.38
N ALA A 62 4.55 0.56 8.20
CA ALA A 62 5.53 1.43 7.56
C ALA A 62 6.36 0.68 6.51
N TRP A 63 6.33 1.15 5.27
CA TRP A 63 7.07 0.57 4.14
C TRP A 63 8.07 1.59 3.61
N THR A 64 9.34 1.20 3.52
CA THR A 64 10.42 2.07 3.07
C THR A 64 11.28 1.40 2.01
N SER A 65 11.46 2.06 0.86
CA SER A 65 12.32 1.58 -0.22
C SER A 65 11.98 0.16 -0.70
N CYS A 66 10.70 -0.23 -0.62
CA CYS A 66 10.23 -1.52 -1.07
C CYS A 66 9.85 -1.51 -2.56
N ARG A 67 9.90 -2.68 -3.18
CA ARG A 67 9.42 -2.90 -4.54
C ARG A 67 8.30 -3.94 -4.55
N PHE A 68 7.20 -3.61 -5.19
CA PHE A 68 6.08 -4.51 -5.43
C PHE A 68 5.87 -4.65 -6.93
N SER A 69 5.88 -5.88 -7.44
CA SER A 69 5.59 -6.16 -8.85
C SER A 69 4.51 -7.22 -8.99
N ASN A 70 3.50 -6.98 -9.83
CA ASN A 70 2.40 -7.92 -10.04
C ASN A 70 1.70 -8.35 -8.75
N CYS A 71 1.65 -7.46 -7.74
CA CYS A 71 1.06 -7.76 -6.44
C CYS A 71 -0.41 -7.33 -6.39
N ALA A 72 -1.18 -7.97 -5.49
CA ALA A 72 -2.58 -7.66 -5.29
C ALA A 72 -2.87 -7.21 -3.84
N PHE A 73 -3.47 -6.03 -3.71
CA PHE A 73 -3.96 -5.45 -2.46
C PHE A 73 -5.48 -5.32 -2.57
N ARG A 74 -6.19 -6.40 -2.26
CA ARG A 74 -7.66 -6.44 -2.35
C ARG A 74 -8.26 -6.41 -0.97
N LEU A 75 -9.31 -5.62 -0.74
CA LEU A 75 -10.01 -5.56 0.54
C LEU A 75 -9.07 -5.31 1.73
N CYS A 76 -7.99 -4.57 1.50
CA CYS A 76 -7.00 -4.28 2.54
C CYS A 76 -7.44 -3.09 3.38
N ASP A 77 -7.15 -3.17 4.68
CA ASP A 77 -7.23 -2.01 5.56
C ASP A 77 -5.83 -1.46 5.78
N MET A 78 -5.53 -0.31 5.20
CA MET A 78 -4.21 0.34 5.22
C MET A 78 -4.29 1.73 5.83
N GLN A 79 -5.23 1.95 6.76
CA GLN A 79 -5.38 3.25 7.41
C GLN A 79 -4.12 3.62 8.22
N GLY A 80 -3.70 4.88 8.12
CA GLY A 80 -2.51 5.39 8.81
C GLY A 80 -1.17 4.88 8.26
N ILE A 81 -1.18 4.08 7.18
CA ILE A 81 0.05 3.50 6.62
C ILE A 81 1.01 4.60 6.15
N ARG A 82 2.31 4.37 6.38
CA ARG A 82 3.40 5.23 5.87
C ARG A 82 4.17 4.49 4.79
N ILE A 83 4.21 5.04 3.59
CA ILE A 83 4.91 4.46 2.45
C ILE A 83 5.91 5.50 1.94
N THR A 84 7.20 5.17 1.96
CA THR A 84 8.28 6.11 1.62
C THR A 84 9.26 5.49 0.62
N GLY A 85 9.47 6.13 -0.52
CA GLY A 85 10.44 5.68 -1.52
C GLY A 85 10.10 4.33 -2.17
N CYS A 86 8.84 3.88 -2.07
CA CYS A 86 8.44 2.58 -2.59
C CYS A 86 8.03 2.65 -4.06
N THR A 87 8.25 1.55 -4.78
CA THR A 87 7.83 1.40 -6.17
C THR A 87 6.82 0.26 -6.32
N PHE A 88 5.73 0.52 -7.05
CA PHE A 88 4.70 -0.44 -7.40
C PHE A 88 4.60 -0.54 -8.92
N VAL A 89 4.68 -1.75 -9.47
CA VAL A 89 4.65 -1.99 -10.91
C VAL A 89 3.64 -3.07 -11.22
N ASP A 90 2.72 -2.80 -12.14
CA ASP A 90 1.69 -3.76 -12.57
C ASP A 90 0.86 -4.31 -11.38
N CYS A 91 0.65 -3.50 -10.33
CA CYS A 91 -0.06 -3.90 -9.12
C CYS A 91 -1.55 -3.53 -9.18
N THR A 92 -2.38 -4.33 -8.51
CA THR A 92 -3.82 -4.06 -8.36
C THR A 92 -4.14 -3.68 -6.92
N PHE A 93 -4.84 -2.57 -6.75
CA PHE A 93 -5.45 -2.15 -5.50
C PHE A 93 -6.96 -2.09 -5.71
N ASP A 94 -7.70 -2.90 -4.96
CA ASP A 94 -9.15 -3.05 -5.14
C ASP A 94 -9.86 -3.01 -3.79
N ALA A 95 -10.88 -2.15 -3.69
CA ALA A 95 -11.75 -2.01 -2.52
C ALA A 95 -10.97 -1.89 -1.20
N SER A 96 -9.83 -1.20 -1.23
CA SER A 96 -8.92 -1.04 -0.08
C SER A 96 -8.99 0.38 0.48
N GLN A 97 -8.78 0.49 1.79
CA GLN A 97 -8.88 1.76 2.51
C GLN A 97 -7.49 2.27 2.85
N LEU A 98 -7.15 3.49 2.42
CA LEU A 98 -5.88 4.15 2.68
C LEU A 98 -6.10 5.49 3.40
N LYS A 99 -7.11 5.57 4.28
CA LYS A 99 -7.40 6.81 5.02
C LYS A 99 -6.23 7.20 5.92
N ALA A 100 -6.01 8.49 6.08
CA ALA A 100 -4.93 9.06 6.87
C ALA A 100 -3.54 8.50 6.50
N SER A 101 -3.37 8.03 5.26
CA SER A 101 -2.10 7.48 4.79
C SER A 101 -1.09 8.58 4.47
N GLN A 102 0.19 8.23 4.51
CA GLN A 102 1.29 9.11 4.14
C GLN A 102 2.11 8.45 3.04
N LEU A 103 2.11 9.04 1.84
CA LEU A 103 2.87 8.56 0.70
C LEU A 103 3.94 9.59 0.34
N GLY A 104 5.21 9.22 0.41
CA GLY A 104 6.35 10.11 0.14
C GLY A 104 7.32 9.50 -0.88
N GLY A 105 7.63 10.19 -1.97
CA GLY A 105 8.61 9.72 -2.96
C GLY A 105 8.24 8.38 -3.60
N CYS A 106 6.94 8.09 -3.73
CA CYS A 106 6.45 6.80 -4.21
C CYS A 106 6.18 6.84 -5.71
N THR A 107 6.40 5.72 -6.40
CA THR A 107 6.08 5.58 -7.82
C THR A 107 5.19 4.36 -8.04
N PHE A 108 4.08 4.58 -8.72
CA PHE A 108 3.17 3.57 -9.22
C PHE A 108 3.23 3.60 -10.74
N THR A 109 3.47 2.45 -11.36
CA THR A 109 3.55 2.32 -12.81
C THR A 109 2.62 1.22 -13.27
N ARG A 110 1.72 1.53 -14.22
CA ARG A 110 0.74 0.57 -14.75
C ARG A 110 -0.08 -0.13 -13.66
N CYS A 111 -0.36 0.58 -12.58
CA CYS A 111 -1.19 0.05 -11.49
C CYS A 111 -2.68 0.33 -11.77
N ASN A 112 -3.55 -0.55 -11.26
CA ASN A 112 -5.00 -0.35 -11.28
C ASN A 112 -5.51 -0.04 -9.86
N TRP A 113 -6.23 1.08 -9.71
CA TRP A 113 -6.85 1.51 -8.46
C TRP A 113 -8.37 1.54 -8.59
N THR A 114 -9.04 0.56 -8.00
CA THR A 114 -10.51 0.45 -8.02
C THR A 114 -11.06 0.59 -6.61
N ALA A 115 -12.08 1.45 -6.45
CA ALA A 115 -12.79 1.63 -5.18
C ALA A 115 -11.87 1.95 -3.99
N LEU A 116 -10.88 2.82 -4.22
CA LEU A 116 -9.96 3.25 -3.16
C LEU A 116 -10.46 4.50 -2.45
N ASN A 117 -10.11 4.60 -1.18
CA ASN A 117 -10.37 5.77 -0.36
C ASN A 117 -9.06 6.30 0.24
N PHE A 118 -8.78 7.58 0.01
CA PHE A 118 -7.61 8.31 0.51
C PHE A 118 -7.98 9.50 1.41
N ASP A 119 -9.11 9.43 2.12
CA ASP A 119 -9.55 10.49 3.03
C ASP A 119 -8.43 10.88 4.00
N ALA A 120 -8.24 12.18 4.21
CA ALA A 120 -7.25 12.79 5.10
C ALA A 120 -5.80 12.32 4.84
N SER A 121 -5.48 11.84 3.63
CA SER A 121 -4.13 11.38 3.31
C SER A 121 -3.22 12.54 2.89
N HIS A 122 -1.91 12.34 3.06
CA HIS A 122 -0.87 13.26 2.61
C HIS A 122 0.05 12.59 1.60
N TRP A 123 0.18 13.19 0.42
CA TRP A 123 1.05 12.74 -0.67
C TRP A 123 2.13 13.78 -0.93
N SER A 124 3.38 13.35 -1.05
CA SER A 124 4.52 14.19 -1.40
C SER A 124 5.38 13.46 -2.43
N GLN A 125 5.62 14.06 -3.59
CA GLN A 125 6.43 13.46 -4.66
C GLN A 125 5.91 12.07 -5.05
N VAL A 126 4.61 11.99 -5.39
CA VAL A 126 3.96 10.73 -5.77
C VAL A 126 3.74 10.72 -7.28
N ASN A 127 4.26 9.68 -7.94
CA ASN A 127 4.11 9.49 -9.38
C ASN A 127 3.13 8.36 -9.66
N LEU A 128 2.08 8.66 -10.42
CA LEU A 128 1.09 7.73 -10.97
C LEU A 128 1.27 7.72 -12.49
N LEU A 129 2.05 6.75 -12.97
CA LEU A 129 2.50 6.69 -14.36
C LEU A 129 1.78 5.55 -15.10
N ASP A 130 1.06 5.90 -16.17
CA ASP A 130 0.26 4.96 -16.97
C ASP A 130 -0.71 4.12 -16.11
N CYS A 131 -1.21 4.71 -15.02
CA CYS A 131 -2.14 4.07 -14.11
C CYS A 131 -3.58 4.18 -14.60
N SER A 132 -4.41 3.24 -14.17
CA SER A 132 -5.85 3.31 -14.41
C SER A 132 -6.62 3.14 -13.11
N GLY A 133 -7.87 3.58 -13.09
CA GLY A 133 -8.70 3.33 -11.94
C GLY A 133 -10.13 3.80 -12.10
N ARG A 134 -10.98 3.37 -11.17
CA ARG A 134 -12.37 3.79 -11.08
C ARG A 134 -12.79 3.96 -9.63
N GLN A 135 -13.71 4.88 -9.37
CA GLN A 135 -14.32 5.06 -8.05
C GLN A 135 -13.27 5.35 -6.96
N VAL A 136 -12.26 6.14 -7.29
CA VAL A 136 -11.27 6.61 -6.31
C VAL A 136 -11.82 7.85 -5.62
N SER A 137 -11.81 7.85 -4.29
CA SER A 137 -12.36 8.94 -3.49
C SER A 137 -11.34 9.49 -2.50
N ALA A 138 -11.39 10.79 -2.24
CA ALA A 138 -10.65 11.40 -1.15
C ALA A 138 -11.33 12.69 -0.66
N ILE A 139 -11.52 12.77 0.65
CA ILE A 139 -11.88 13.99 1.38
C ILE A 139 -10.62 14.53 2.07
N ASP A 140 -10.35 15.84 1.99
CA ASP A 140 -9.22 16.49 2.68
C ASP A 140 -7.81 15.95 2.30
N LEU A 141 -7.67 15.36 1.11
CA LEU A 141 -6.37 14.91 0.58
C LEU A 141 -5.45 16.12 0.31
N GLN A 142 -4.23 16.06 0.84
CA GLN A 142 -3.17 17.02 0.54
C GLN A 142 -2.09 16.35 -0.29
N GLY A 143 -1.93 16.78 -1.54
CA GLY A 143 -0.80 16.44 -2.41
C GLY A 143 0.20 17.59 -2.48
N ASP A 144 1.47 17.24 -2.59
CA ASP A 144 2.59 18.08 -3.04
C ASP A 144 3.36 17.35 -4.14
N ARG A 145 3.47 17.93 -5.35
CA ARG A 145 4.22 17.35 -6.48
C ARG A 145 3.69 15.97 -6.86
N VAL A 146 2.43 15.92 -7.28
CA VAL A 146 1.80 14.67 -7.72
C VAL A 146 1.73 14.61 -9.24
N ASP A 147 2.32 13.57 -9.82
CA ASP A 147 2.33 13.34 -11.27
C ASP A 147 1.30 12.27 -11.64
N PHE A 148 0.47 12.55 -12.65
CA PHE A 148 -0.54 11.64 -13.21
C PHE A 148 -0.26 11.29 -14.67
N THR A 149 0.97 11.43 -15.16
CA THR A 149 1.33 11.23 -16.56
C THR A 149 0.84 9.89 -17.10
N GLY A 150 0.10 9.94 -18.21
CA GLY A 150 -0.45 8.74 -18.88
C GLY A 150 -1.61 8.07 -18.13
N SER A 151 -2.01 8.59 -16.97
CA SER A 151 -3.01 7.94 -16.13
C SER A 151 -4.44 8.36 -16.41
N GLN A 152 -5.39 7.44 -16.22
CA GLN A 152 -6.82 7.65 -16.45
C GLN A 152 -7.65 7.15 -15.26
N PHE A 153 -8.46 8.03 -14.68
CA PHE A 153 -9.30 7.67 -13.54
C PHE A 153 -10.76 8.07 -13.80
N GLU A 154 -11.64 7.07 -13.81
CA GLU A 154 -13.08 7.25 -13.96
C GLU A 154 -13.73 7.42 -12.56
N ASP A 155 -14.77 8.25 -12.47
CA ASP A 155 -15.49 8.49 -11.22
C ASP A 155 -14.59 8.86 -10.02
N MET A 156 -13.51 9.61 -10.29
CA MET A 156 -12.66 10.13 -9.23
C MET A 156 -13.35 11.29 -8.52
N GLN A 157 -13.55 11.16 -7.21
CA GLN A 157 -14.22 12.15 -6.37
C GLN A 157 -13.25 12.74 -5.36
N LEU A 158 -12.88 14.00 -5.56
CA LEU A 158 -11.97 14.74 -4.68
C LEU A 158 -12.73 15.90 -4.03
N THR A 159 -12.97 15.80 -2.72
CA THR A 159 -13.69 16.82 -1.93
C THR A 159 -12.73 17.50 -0.98
N ASN A 160 -12.63 18.83 -1.04
CA ASN A 160 -11.66 19.62 -0.26
C ASN A 160 -10.20 19.14 -0.41
N ALA A 161 -9.89 18.45 -1.51
CA ALA A 161 -8.55 18.01 -1.81
C ALA A 161 -7.74 19.15 -2.44
N ARG A 162 -6.44 19.17 -2.16
CA ARG A 162 -5.46 20.09 -2.76
C ARG A 162 -4.36 19.26 -3.40
N ILE A 163 -4.21 19.35 -4.72
CA ILE A 163 -3.18 18.63 -5.49
C ILE A 163 -2.54 19.61 -6.46
N ASN A 164 -1.23 19.50 -6.68
CA ASN A 164 -0.36 20.51 -7.27
C ASN A 164 0.91 19.92 -7.92
#